data_AF-A0A6V8DAN4-F1
#
_entry.id   AF-A0A6V8DAN4-F1
#
_cell.length_a   1.000
_cell.length_b   1.000
_cell.length_c   1.000
_cell.angle_alpha   90.00
_cell.angle_beta   90.00
_cell.angle_gamma   90.00
#
_symmetry.space_group_name_H-M   'P 1'
#
loop_
_entity.id
_entity.type
_entity.pdbx_description
1 polymer ?
#
loop_
_entity_poly.entity_id
_entity_poly.type
_entity_poly.pdbx_seq_one_letter_code
_entity_poly.pdbx_strand_id
1 'polypeptide(L)'
;MREDALVQVALSVNPEGFGCTDEEWAAAMGAAWDGDVDTPEVLNVQQRAALAGAWNAVYVLSAVAGLETSVLIDAEGTVFIDWGSPGLVPLRAHVGALAPFQVWVHTHPRFDAYWSGTDRQSLANGTGVLRKALVLGYNGVKQARNLGDEGDAGERIGGSPALNAWSQEEPTPWPAAWPNEVMA
;
A
#
# COMPACT_ATOMS: atom_id res chain seq x y z
N MET A 1 17.11 3.50 15.94
CA MET A 1 16.81 4.27 14.70
C MET A 1 15.70 3.66 13.85
N ARG A 2 15.79 2.38 13.42
CA ARG A 2 14.73 1.76 12.58
C ARG A 2 13.52 1.23 13.37
N GLU A 3 13.75 0.66 14.56
CA GLU A 3 12.67 0.29 15.49
C GLU A 3 11.89 1.53 15.96
N ASP A 4 12.60 2.63 16.23
CA ASP A 4 11.97 3.90 16.61
C ASP A 4 11.01 4.41 15.51
N ALA A 5 11.38 4.24 14.23
CA ALA A 5 10.52 4.64 13.11
C ALA A 5 9.23 3.82 13.07
N LEU A 6 9.30 2.49 13.18
CA LEU A 6 8.11 1.65 13.22
C LEU A 6 7.21 2.00 14.42
N VAL A 7 7.81 2.25 15.58
CA VAL A 7 7.06 2.69 16.77
C VAL A 7 6.33 4.02 16.51
N GLN A 8 6.98 4.99 15.87
CA GLN A 8 6.30 6.26 15.52
C GLN A 8 5.14 6.05 14.55
N VAL A 9 5.29 5.18 13.55
CA VAL A 9 4.18 4.88 12.62
C VAL A 9 3.05 4.14 13.32
N ALA A 10 3.37 3.18 14.19
CA ALA A 10 2.36 2.47 14.98
C ALA A 10 1.59 3.40 15.92
N LEU A 11 2.26 4.39 16.52
CA LEU A 11 1.62 5.40 17.37
C LEU A 11 0.75 6.39 16.58
N SER A 12 0.95 6.53 15.27
CA SER A 12 0.09 7.38 14.42
C SER A 12 -1.19 6.68 13.95
N VAL A 13 -1.32 5.36 14.20
CA VAL A 13 -2.52 4.59 13.88
C VAL A 13 -3.64 4.95 14.83
N ASN A 14 -4.78 5.33 14.26
CA ASN A 14 -6.02 5.61 14.98
C ASN A 14 -7.12 4.63 14.48
N PRO A 15 -7.36 3.51 15.17
CA PRO A 15 -8.33 2.48 14.77
C PRO A 15 -9.74 3.03 14.52
N GLU A 16 -10.21 3.91 15.39
CA GLU A 16 -11.54 4.51 15.26
C GLU A 16 -11.67 5.32 13.95
N GLY A 17 -10.57 5.93 13.49
CA GLY A 17 -10.51 6.71 12.25
C GLY A 17 -10.77 5.91 10.97
N PHE A 18 -10.68 4.57 11.04
CA PHE A 18 -11.07 3.68 9.95
C PHE A 18 -12.13 2.65 10.35
N GLY A 19 -12.87 2.91 11.45
CA GLY A 19 -14.00 2.09 11.86
C GLY A 19 -13.64 0.76 12.52
N CYS A 20 -12.48 0.68 13.18
CA CYS A 20 -12.11 -0.43 14.05
C CYS A 20 -12.06 0.02 15.51
N THR A 21 -12.33 -0.91 16.43
CA THR A 21 -12.03 -0.70 17.85
C THR A 21 -10.55 -0.96 18.14
N ASP A 22 -10.07 -0.46 19.28
CA ASP A 22 -8.72 -0.78 19.77
C ASP A 22 -8.54 -2.29 20.01
N GLU A 23 -9.61 -2.99 20.40
CA GLU A 23 -9.58 -4.45 20.59
C GLU A 23 -9.43 -5.21 19.27
N GLU A 24 -10.18 -4.82 18.23
CA GLU A 24 -10.04 -5.38 16.88
C GLU A 24 -8.64 -5.13 16.32
N TRP A 25 -8.11 -3.90 16.51
CA TRP A 25 -6.75 -3.55 16.12
C TRP A 25 -5.70 -4.38 16.86
N ALA A 26 -5.82 -4.52 18.18
CA ALA A 26 -4.91 -5.31 18.98
C ALA A 26 -4.92 -6.80 18.59
N ALA A 27 -6.10 -7.36 18.29
CA ALA A 27 -6.23 -8.74 17.83
C ALA A 27 -5.54 -8.95 16.48
N ALA A 28 -5.77 -8.05 15.51
CA ALA A 28 -5.10 -8.10 14.21
C ALA A 28 -3.58 -7.95 14.34
N MET A 29 -3.12 -7.03 15.19
CA MET A 29 -1.69 -6.86 15.48
C MET A 29 -1.06 -8.11 16.09
N GLY A 30 -1.75 -8.76 17.03
CA GLY A 30 -1.29 -10.02 17.63
C GLY A 30 -1.16 -11.14 16.60
N ALA A 31 -2.21 -11.36 15.79
CA ALA A 31 -2.20 -12.37 14.74
C ALA A 31 -1.12 -12.09 13.68
N ALA A 32 -0.98 -10.84 13.23
CA ALA A 32 0.07 -10.45 12.29
C ALA A 32 1.47 -10.66 12.88
N TRP A 33 1.69 -10.32 14.15
CA TRP A 33 2.96 -10.56 14.84
C TRP A 33 3.35 -12.04 14.89
N ASP A 34 2.36 -12.92 15.05
CA ASP A 34 2.56 -14.38 15.02
C ASP A 34 2.73 -14.93 13.58
N GLY A 35 2.56 -14.09 12.56
CA GLY A 35 2.64 -14.45 11.14
C GLY A 35 1.32 -14.97 10.55
N ASP A 36 0.24 -14.97 11.33
CA ASP A 36 -1.09 -15.48 10.96
C ASP A 36 -1.92 -14.40 10.25
N VAL A 37 -1.47 -14.03 9.04
CA VAL A 37 -2.02 -12.89 8.27
C VAL A 37 -3.30 -13.20 7.48
N ASP A 38 -3.65 -14.48 7.31
CA ASP A 38 -4.87 -14.91 6.61
C ASP A 38 -6.09 -15.03 7.54
N THR A 39 -5.96 -14.56 8.78
CA THR A 39 -7.03 -14.58 9.77
C THR A 39 -8.08 -13.49 9.49
N PRO A 40 -9.38 -13.73 9.82
CA PRO A 40 -10.42 -12.72 9.68
C PRO A 40 -10.09 -11.40 10.39
N GLU A 41 -9.39 -11.48 11.53
CA GLU A 41 -8.96 -10.34 12.33
C GLU A 41 -8.04 -9.43 11.50
N VAL A 42 -6.99 -9.98 10.89
CA VAL A 42 -6.04 -9.22 10.06
C VAL A 42 -6.72 -8.70 8.79
N LEU A 43 -7.45 -9.57 8.08
CA LEU A 43 -8.06 -9.22 6.80
C LEU A 43 -9.14 -8.14 6.93
N ASN A 44 -10.01 -8.23 7.94
CA ASN A 44 -11.07 -7.23 8.14
C ASN A 44 -10.50 -5.87 8.52
N VAL A 45 -9.50 -5.83 9.42
CA VAL A 45 -8.84 -4.59 9.84
C VAL A 45 -8.11 -3.96 8.66
N GLN A 46 -7.34 -4.74 7.89
CA GLN A 46 -6.61 -4.26 6.74
C GLN A 46 -7.54 -3.76 5.63
N GLN A 47 -8.67 -4.43 5.39
CA GLN A 47 -9.68 -3.99 4.43
C GLN A 47 -10.29 -2.64 4.82
N ARG A 48 -10.68 -2.47 6.09
CA ARG A 48 -11.23 -1.20 6.60
C ARG A 48 -10.20 -0.07 6.52
N ALA A 49 -8.96 -0.35 6.93
CA ALA A 49 -7.85 0.58 6.81
C ALA A 49 -7.61 1.01 5.36
N ALA A 50 -7.59 0.06 4.41
CA ALA A 50 -7.41 0.36 2.99
C ALA A 50 -8.55 1.23 2.41
N LEU A 51 -9.81 0.94 2.75
CA LEU A 51 -10.96 1.74 2.32
C LEU A 51 -10.91 3.17 2.87
N ALA A 52 -10.43 3.34 4.10
CA ALA A 52 -10.24 4.66 4.73
C ALA A 52 -8.94 5.36 4.29
N GLY A 53 -8.13 4.73 3.46
CA GLY A 53 -6.81 5.21 3.07
C GLY A 53 -5.78 5.22 4.20
N ALA A 54 -6.03 4.57 5.33
CA ALA A 54 -5.16 4.49 6.50
C ALA A 54 -3.93 3.61 6.23
N TRP A 55 -3.06 4.06 5.32
CA TRP A 55 -1.90 3.31 4.84
C TRP A 55 -0.85 3.05 5.93
N ASN A 56 -0.82 3.86 6.97
CA ASN A 56 0.01 3.59 8.16
C ASN A 56 -0.43 2.30 8.86
N ALA A 57 -1.73 2.04 9.02
CA ALA A 57 -2.23 0.79 9.60
C ALA A 57 -1.88 -0.42 8.72
N VAL A 58 -2.06 -0.30 7.40
CA VAL A 58 -1.67 -1.35 6.43
C VAL A 58 -0.17 -1.65 6.51
N TYR A 59 0.66 -0.61 6.54
CA TYR A 59 2.10 -0.77 6.68
C TYR A 59 2.52 -1.41 8.00
N VAL A 60 1.91 -1.01 9.12
CA VAL A 60 2.24 -1.56 10.44
C VAL A 60 1.95 -3.04 10.50
N LEU A 61 0.79 -3.51 9.99
CA LEU A 61 0.47 -4.94 9.90
C LEU A 61 1.53 -5.70 9.09
N SER A 62 1.95 -5.16 7.94
CA SER A 62 3.02 -5.74 7.12
C SER A 62 4.36 -5.79 7.86
N ALA A 63 4.73 -4.69 8.52
CA ALA A 63 5.99 -4.56 9.22
C ALA A 63 6.11 -5.53 10.39
N VAL A 64 5.07 -5.69 11.20
CA VAL A 64 5.07 -6.63 12.35
C VAL A 64 5.03 -8.09 11.90
N ALA A 65 4.32 -8.41 10.83
CA ALA A 65 4.35 -9.74 10.23
C ALA A 65 5.70 -10.07 9.57
N GLY A 66 6.48 -9.05 9.21
CA GLY A 66 7.71 -9.23 8.44
C GLY A 66 7.46 -9.77 7.03
N LEU A 67 6.23 -9.61 6.52
CA LEU A 67 5.74 -10.06 5.22
C LEU A 67 5.32 -8.86 4.39
N GLU A 68 5.41 -8.99 3.06
CA GLU A 68 4.84 -8.00 2.16
C GLU A 68 3.34 -8.27 1.96
N THR A 69 2.57 -7.20 1.81
CA THR A 69 1.17 -7.25 1.40
C THR A 69 0.95 -6.37 0.18
N SER A 70 0.03 -6.80 -0.68
CA SER A 70 -0.50 -6.06 -1.80
C SER A 70 -1.97 -5.79 -1.57
N VAL A 71 -2.40 -4.56 -1.77
CA VAL A 71 -3.81 -4.17 -1.76
C VAL A 71 -4.18 -3.62 -3.13
N LEU A 72 -5.22 -4.16 -3.75
CA LEU A 72 -5.83 -3.63 -4.97
C LEU A 72 -7.24 -3.17 -4.67
N ILE A 73 -7.55 -1.92 -5.01
CA ILE A 73 -8.91 -1.37 -4.95
C ILE A 73 -9.41 -1.18 -6.38
N ASP A 74 -10.50 -1.86 -6.70
CA ASP A 74 -11.06 -1.86 -8.05
C ASP A 74 -11.99 -0.67 -8.33
N ALA A 75 -12.59 -0.62 -9.52
CA ALA A 75 -13.47 0.46 -9.93
C ALA A 75 -14.72 0.66 -9.03
N GLU A 76 -15.18 -0.38 -8.34
CA GLU A 76 -16.35 -0.34 -7.44
C GLU A 76 -15.96 -0.17 -5.97
N GLY A 77 -14.67 -0.11 -5.66
CA GLY A 77 -14.17 -0.01 -4.29
C GLY A 77 -14.03 -1.36 -3.60
N THR A 78 -14.08 -2.47 -4.34
CA THR A 78 -13.78 -3.80 -3.81
C THR A 78 -12.29 -3.87 -3.51
N VAL A 79 -11.96 -4.30 -2.29
CA VAL A 79 -10.58 -4.46 -1.82
C VAL A 79 -10.16 -5.90 -1.96
N PHE A 80 -9.02 -6.12 -2.61
CA PHE A 80 -8.36 -7.40 -2.71
C PHE A 80 -7.00 -7.33 -2.02
N ILE A 81 -6.70 -8.32 -1.19
CA ILE A 81 -5.49 -8.37 -0.37
C ILE A 81 -4.73 -9.65 -0.70
N ASP A 82 -3.43 -9.53 -0.95
CA ASP A 82 -2.50 -10.67 -1.05
C ASP A 82 -1.36 -10.49 -0.06
N TRP A 83 -0.84 -11.59 0.48
CA TRP A 83 0.32 -11.63 1.36
C TRP A 83 1.42 -12.51 0.76
N GLY A 84 2.67 -12.21 1.08
CA GLY A 84 3.79 -13.07 0.69
C GLY A 84 5.15 -12.59 1.15
N SER A 85 6.16 -13.41 0.84
CA SER A 85 7.55 -13.10 1.18
C SER A 85 8.10 -11.96 0.31
N PRO A 86 9.18 -11.29 0.75
CA PRO A 86 9.74 -10.15 0.04
C PRO A 86 10.03 -10.39 -1.45
N GLY A 87 9.51 -9.50 -2.29
CA GLY A 87 9.62 -9.53 -3.75
C GLY A 87 8.64 -10.47 -4.46
N LEU A 88 7.73 -11.15 -3.75
CA LEU A 88 6.82 -12.17 -4.30
C LEU A 88 5.36 -11.76 -4.40
N VAL A 89 5.01 -10.50 -4.09
CA VAL A 89 3.62 -10.01 -4.07
C VAL A 89 3.39 -8.95 -5.16
N PRO A 90 3.34 -9.34 -6.45
CA PRO A 90 3.07 -8.40 -7.53
C PRO A 90 1.59 -7.99 -7.56
N LEU A 91 1.27 -6.96 -8.35
CA LEU A 91 -0.11 -6.68 -8.75
C LEU A 91 -0.74 -7.94 -9.36
N ARG A 92 -1.84 -8.41 -8.75
CA ARG A 92 -2.69 -9.48 -9.27
C ARG A 92 -4.10 -8.96 -9.44
N ALA A 93 -4.68 -9.16 -10.62
CA ALA A 93 -6.09 -8.95 -10.81
C ALA A 93 -6.83 -10.21 -10.35
N HIS A 94 -7.59 -10.09 -9.27
CA HIS A 94 -8.44 -11.18 -8.79
C HIS A 94 -9.60 -11.41 -9.76
N VAL A 95 -10.04 -12.66 -9.87
CA VAL A 95 -11.18 -13.02 -10.72
C VAL A 95 -12.41 -12.23 -10.26
N GLY A 96 -12.97 -11.43 -11.16
CA GLY A 96 -14.13 -10.58 -10.87
C GLY A 96 -13.80 -9.12 -10.53
N ALA A 97 -12.52 -8.75 -10.40
CA ALA A 97 -12.14 -7.35 -10.18
C ALA A 97 -12.45 -6.46 -11.40
N LEU A 98 -12.93 -5.25 -11.15
CA LEU A 98 -13.37 -4.33 -12.20
C LEU A 98 -12.35 -3.23 -12.51
N ALA A 99 -11.92 -3.15 -13.77
CA ALA A 99 -11.06 -2.09 -14.26
C ALA A 99 -11.87 -0.85 -14.70
N PRO A 100 -11.29 0.38 -14.66
CA PRO A 100 -9.94 0.68 -14.20
C PRO A 100 -9.82 0.67 -12.67
N PHE A 101 -8.78 0.01 -12.17
CA PHE A 101 -8.44 -0.05 -10.76
C PHE A 101 -8.07 1.32 -10.21
N GLN A 102 -8.62 1.65 -9.04
CA GLN A 102 -8.44 2.94 -8.38
C GLN A 102 -7.02 3.10 -7.84
N VAL A 103 -6.53 2.10 -7.11
CA VAL A 103 -5.19 2.12 -6.52
C VAL A 103 -4.66 0.70 -6.30
N TRP A 104 -3.35 0.54 -6.48
CA TRP A 104 -2.59 -0.61 -6.04
C TRP A 104 -1.57 -0.16 -4.99
N VAL A 105 -1.44 -0.88 -3.89
CA VAL A 105 -0.54 -0.56 -2.79
C VAL A 105 0.33 -1.77 -2.50
N HIS A 106 1.63 -1.56 -2.38
CA HIS A 106 2.61 -2.58 -2.01
C HIS A 106 3.40 -2.12 -0.79
N THR A 107 3.89 -3.05 0.02
CA THR A 107 4.67 -2.73 1.23
C THR A 107 6.07 -3.28 1.16
N HIS A 108 7.05 -2.50 1.59
CA HIS A 108 8.40 -2.92 1.92
C HIS A 108 8.59 -2.88 3.45
N PRO A 109 8.27 -3.97 4.18
CA PRO A 109 8.31 -3.96 5.65
C PRO A 109 9.72 -3.73 6.23
N ARG A 110 10.77 -3.95 5.43
CA ARG A 110 12.19 -3.86 5.83
C ARG A 110 13.01 -2.80 5.09
N PHE A 111 12.38 -2.00 4.24
CA PHE A 111 13.08 -1.01 3.44
C PHE A 111 12.30 0.30 3.34
N ASP A 112 12.98 1.33 2.84
CA ASP A 112 12.31 2.56 2.44
C ASP A 112 11.36 2.31 1.26
N ALA A 113 10.44 3.23 1.05
CA ALA A 113 9.54 3.20 -0.09
C ALA A 113 10.31 3.55 -1.38
N TYR A 114 10.44 2.58 -2.28
CA TYR A 114 11.06 2.74 -3.60
C TYR A 114 10.36 1.84 -4.62
N TRP A 115 10.52 2.12 -5.92
CA TRP A 115 10.02 1.24 -6.96
C TRP A 115 11.01 0.08 -7.23
N SER A 116 10.74 -1.09 -6.67
CA SER A 116 11.52 -2.31 -6.89
C SER A 116 11.41 -2.83 -8.33
N GLY A 117 12.11 -3.92 -8.65
CA GLY A 117 11.93 -4.60 -9.94
C GLY A 117 10.51 -5.15 -10.10
N THR A 118 9.98 -5.79 -9.05
CA THR A 118 8.62 -6.34 -8.99
C THR A 118 7.57 -5.24 -9.12
N ASP A 119 7.79 -4.07 -8.48
CA ASP A 119 6.85 -2.96 -8.58
C ASP A 119 6.83 -2.38 -9.98
N ARG A 120 8.01 -2.11 -10.56
CA ARG A 120 8.12 -1.58 -11.93
C ARG A 120 7.48 -2.51 -12.94
N GLN A 121 7.64 -3.82 -12.79
CA GLN A 121 6.96 -4.80 -13.64
C GLN A 121 5.43 -4.77 -13.45
N SER A 122 4.96 -4.66 -12.20
CA SER A 122 3.54 -4.55 -11.87
C SER A 122 2.91 -3.29 -12.47
N LEU A 123 3.57 -2.13 -12.36
CA LEU A 123 3.14 -0.87 -12.97
C LEU A 123 3.10 -0.96 -14.49
N ALA A 124 4.15 -1.50 -15.12
CA ALA A 124 4.21 -1.68 -16.56
C ALA A 124 3.01 -2.51 -17.06
N ASN A 125 2.72 -3.63 -16.41
CA ASN A 125 1.58 -4.50 -16.72
C ASN A 125 0.22 -3.82 -16.45
N GLY A 126 0.15 -2.99 -15.41
CA GLY A 126 -1.06 -2.27 -14.99
C GLY A 126 -1.34 -0.99 -15.76
N THR A 127 -0.44 -0.52 -16.64
CA THR A 127 -0.51 0.81 -17.28
C THR A 127 -1.85 1.09 -17.98
N GLY A 128 -2.49 0.10 -18.60
CA GLY A 128 -3.78 0.32 -19.28
C GLY A 128 -4.99 0.38 -18.35
N VAL A 129 -4.85 -0.07 -17.09
CA VAL A 129 -5.98 -0.38 -16.21
C VAL A 129 -5.84 0.15 -14.78
N LEU A 130 -4.67 0.65 -14.38
CA LEU A 130 -4.40 1.12 -13.02
C LEU A 130 -4.18 2.63 -13.01
N ARG A 131 -4.90 3.34 -12.14
CA ARG A 131 -4.84 4.82 -12.04
C ARG A 131 -3.71 5.32 -11.14
N LYS A 132 -3.48 4.65 -10.01
CA LYS A 132 -2.54 5.09 -8.97
C LYS A 132 -1.84 3.89 -8.36
N ALA A 133 -0.60 4.08 -7.95
CA ALA A 133 0.14 3.08 -7.19
C ALA A 133 0.87 3.71 -6.01
N LEU A 134 0.99 2.94 -4.92
CA LEU A 134 1.72 3.31 -3.72
C LEU A 134 2.72 2.20 -3.35
N VAL A 135 3.89 2.60 -2.86
CA VAL A 135 4.78 1.72 -2.08
C VAL A 135 4.93 2.31 -0.69
N LEU A 136 4.72 1.48 0.33
CA LEU A 136 4.81 1.84 1.74
C LEU A 136 6.13 1.29 2.31
N GLY A 137 6.92 2.14 2.97
CA GLY A 137 8.20 1.73 3.56
C GLY A 137 8.49 2.51 4.83
N TYR A 138 9.68 2.31 5.41
CA TYR A 138 10.04 2.96 6.68
C TYR A 138 9.97 4.49 6.62
N ASN A 139 10.39 5.07 5.49
CA ASN A 139 10.43 6.51 5.29
C ASN A 139 9.10 7.12 4.83
N GLY A 140 8.02 6.34 4.68
CA GLY A 140 6.71 6.85 4.31
C GLY A 140 6.09 6.17 3.10
N VAL A 141 5.37 6.98 2.31
CA VAL A 141 4.57 6.57 1.15
C VAL A 141 5.20 7.14 -0.11
N LYS A 142 5.65 6.26 -1.01
CA LYS A 142 6.00 6.64 -2.38
C LYS A 142 4.80 6.46 -3.28
N GLN A 143 4.48 7.46 -4.08
CA GLN A 143 3.32 7.47 -4.97
C GLN A 143 3.74 7.53 -6.43
N ALA A 144 2.92 6.95 -7.30
CA ALA A 144 2.93 7.21 -8.74
C ALA A 144 1.49 7.28 -9.25
N ARG A 145 1.22 8.29 -10.08
CA ARG A 145 -0.04 8.46 -10.82
C ARG A 145 0.19 8.08 -12.27
N ASN A 146 -0.79 7.40 -12.84
CA ASN A 146 -0.81 7.12 -14.26
C ASN A 146 -1.38 8.34 -14.99
N LEU A 147 -0.52 9.04 -15.73
CA LEU A 147 -0.85 10.26 -16.45
C LEU A 147 -1.14 10.00 -17.95
N GLY A 148 -1.04 8.75 -18.40
CA GLY A 148 -1.11 8.38 -19.81
C GLY A 148 -0.05 9.09 -20.67
N ASP A 149 -0.33 9.16 -21.98
CA ASP A 149 0.57 9.77 -22.98
C ASP A 149 0.49 11.31 -23.01
N GLU A 150 -0.52 11.91 -22.38
CA GLU A 150 -0.76 13.36 -22.39
C GLU A 150 -0.36 14.07 -21.09
N GLY A 151 0.29 13.36 -20.16
CA GLY A 151 0.66 13.93 -18.86
C GLY A 151 1.77 14.99 -18.93
N ASP A 152 1.79 15.87 -17.93
CA ASP A 152 2.77 16.96 -17.76
C ASP A 152 4.25 16.53 -17.90
N ALA A 153 5.13 17.52 -18.17
CA ALA A 153 6.57 17.34 -18.37
C ALA A 153 7.40 16.92 -17.13
N GLY A 154 6.75 16.29 -16.14
CA GLY A 154 7.40 15.80 -14.92
C GLY A 154 8.24 14.54 -15.14
N GLU A 155 9.10 14.24 -14.16
CA GLU A 155 9.92 13.03 -14.17
C GLU A 155 9.04 11.76 -14.18
N ARG A 156 9.47 10.78 -14.97
CA ARG A 156 8.76 9.52 -15.20
C ARG A 156 9.54 8.34 -14.65
N ILE A 157 8.83 7.28 -14.28
CA ILE A 157 9.49 6.05 -13.87
C ILE A 157 10.27 5.48 -15.07
N GLY A 158 11.58 5.32 -14.93
CA GLY A 158 12.43 4.75 -15.97
C GLY A 158 12.39 3.21 -16.02
N GLY A 159 12.77 2.64 -17.16
CA GLY A 159 13.07 1.22 -17.32
C GLY A 159 12.33 0.51 -18.45
N SER A 160 11.15 0.98 -18.85
CA SER A 160 10.43 0.48 -20.03
C SER A 160 9.48 1.53 -20.60
N PRO A 161 9.07 1.43 -21.88
CA PRO A 161 8.14 2.38 -22.48
C PRO A 161 6.80 2.49 -21.74
N ALA A 162 6.30 1.37 -21.19
CA ALA A 162 5.05 1.36 -20.42
C ALA A 162 5.15 2.22 -19.13
N LEU A 163 6.34 2.34 -18.56
CA LEU A 163 6.57 3.14 -17.35
C LEU A 163 6.57 4.65 -17.60
N ASN A 164 6.67 5.10 -18.86
CA ASN A 164 6.63 6.52 -19.22
C ASN A 164 5.29 7.19 -18.86
N ALA A 165 4.22 6.40 -18.75
CA ALA A 165 2.91 6.90 -18.32
C ALA A 165 2.86 7.25 -16.82
N TRP A 166 3.84 6.81 -16.01
CA TRP A 166 3.80 6.93 -14.55
C TRP A 166 4.67 8.07 -14.02
N SER A 167 4.14 8.87 -13.09
CA SER A 167 4.91 9.89 -12.38
C SER A 167 5.97 9.30 -11.46
N GLN A 168 7.11 9.99 -11.32
CA GLN A 168 8.16 9.66 -10.37
C GLN A 168 8.12 10.67 -9.21
N GLU A 169 7.29 10.41 -8.21
CA GLU A 169 7.14 11.31 -7.05
C GLU A 169 8.08 10.89 -5.91
N GLU A 170 8.57 11.87 -5.14
CA GLU A 170 9.38 11.60 -3.94
C GLU A 170 8.52 11.00 -2.81
N PRO A 171 9.08 10.13 -1.95
CA PRO A 171 8.35 9.60 -0.81
C PRO A 171 7.90 10.71 0.15
N THR A 172 6.62 10.68 0.53
CA THR A 172 6.06 11.54 1.58
C THR A 172 6.22 10.84 2.93
N PRO A 173 6.84 11.48 3.94
CA PRO A 173 6.97 10.91 5.28
C PRO A 173 5.63 10.54 5.92
N TRP A 174 5.65 9.55 6.80
CA TRP A 174 4.46 9.19 7.57
C TRP A 174 3.92 10.39 8.36
N PRO A 175 2.60 10.66 8.32
CA PRO A 175 2.01 11.73 9.10
C PRO A 175 2.08 11.39 10.60
N ALA A 176 2.19 12.43 11.43
CA ALA A 176 2.18 12.27 12.89
C ALA A 176 0.83 11.77 13.44
N ALA A 177 -0.27 12.00 12.71
CA ALA A 177 -1.61 11.46 13.00
C ALA A 177 -2.44 11.38 11.72
N TRP A 178 -3.30 10.37 11.60
CA TRP A 178 -4.27 10.19 10.51
C TRP A 178 -5.67 10.70 10.92
N PRO A 179 -6.48 11.32 10.03
CA PRO A 179 -6.28 11.55 8.60
C PRO A 179 -5.82 12.99 8.29
N ASN A 180 -4.61 13.15 7.75
CA ASN A 180 -4.27 14.35 7.00
C ASN A 180 -4.26 13.96 5.52
N GLU A 181 -5.28 14.42 4.80
CA GLU A 181 -5.53 14.33 3.35
C GLU A 181 -4.38 13.71 2.51
N VAL A 182 -4.40 12.40 2.31
CA VAL A 182 -3.68 11.72 1.20
C VAL A 182 -4.67 11.36 0.08
N MET A 183 -5.70 12.20 -0.08
CA MET A 183 -6.78 11.99 -1.05
C MET A 183 -7.00 13.18 -2.00
N ALA A 184 -5.98 14.03 -2.18
CA ALA A 184 -5.96 15.02 -3.27
C ALA A 184 -5.27 14.45 -4.52
#